data_AF-A0A522ASA2-F1
#
_entry.id   AF-A0A522ASA2-F1
#
_cell.length_a   1.000
_cell.length_b   1.000
_cell.length_c   1.000
_cell.angle_alpha   90.00
_cell.angle_beta   90.00
_cell.angle_gamma   90.00
#
_symmetry.space_group_name_H-M   'P 1'
#
loop_
_entity.id
_entity.type
_entity.pdbx_description
1 polymer ?
#
loop_
_entity_poly.entity_id
_entity_poly.type
_entity_poly.pdbx_seq_one_letter_code
_entity_poly.pdbx_strand_id
1 'polypeptide(L)'
;ANALSDVFAMGGRVLFALSIAAFPEDLSRDTLAAIFEGAADKVREAGGTLAGGHTIKDAEPKYGLAVIGAAHPERLFRKGGAEPGDHLVLTKRLGTGLLVSGRRQGRTTDAQLAAATAQMTVLNRDAAEVFAEHGIRGATDVTGFGLLGHGLEMARASSTRFVFDSGSLPALDGALDLARAGVETGGAAHNRRFVEPELTRAMGVGADLVALAHDPQTSGGLLAAVPPERLDAVVAGLEARAVPYWLVGRVETASSSGAGVVLA
;
A
#
# COMPACT_ATOMS: atom_id res chain seq x y z
N ALA A 1 4.50 7.01 8.59
CA ALA A 1 4.68 6.37 7.28
C ALA A 1 3.39 6.40 6.48
N ASN A 2 2.31 5.75 6.94
CA ASN A 2 1.02 5.70 6.22
C ASN A 2 0.54 7.04 5.64
N ALA A 3 0.35 8.08 6.46
CA ALA A 3 -0.15 9.38 5.99
C ALA A 3 0.79 10.11 5.00
N LEU A 4 2.09 9.79 5.02
CA LEU A 4 3.06 10.35 4.07
C LEU A 4 3.01 9.63 2.71
N SER A 5 2.47 8.41 2.68
CA SER A 5 2.46 7.53 1.52
C SER A 5 1.71 8.13 0.35
N ASP A 6 0.55 8.78 0.59
CA ASP A 6 -0.22 9.46 -0.45
C ASP A 6 0.60 10.52 -1.21
N VAL A 7 1.48 11.27 -0.50
CA VAL A 7 2.37 12.25 -1.15
C VAL A 7 3.36 11.56 -2.08
N PHE A 8 3.94 10.43 -1.65
CA PHE A 8 4.86 9.65 -2.46
C PHE A 8 4.17 8.94 -3.63
N ALA A 9 2.95 8.43 -3.43
CA ALA A 9 2.14 7.80 -4.47
C ALA A 9 1.75 8.77 -5.60
N MET A 10 1.84 10.08 -5.35
CA MET A 10 1.66 11.14 -6.34
C MET A 10 2.98 11.64 -6.96
N GLY A 11 4.13 11.06 -6.59
CA GLY A 11 5.46 11.52 -7.04
C GLY A 11 5.93 12.79 -6.34
N GLY A 12 5.35 13.11 -5.18
CA GLY A 12 5.66 14.30 -4.40
C GLY A 12 6.71 14.08 -3.33
N ARG A 13 7.33 15.18 -2.89
CA ARG A 13 8.16 15.26 -1.69
C ARG A 13 7.38 15.89 -0.54
N VAL A 14 7.59 15.39 0.67
CA VAL A 14 6.97 15.92 1.89
C VAL A 14 7.63 17.25 2.26
N LEU A 15 6.82 18.25 2.65
CA LEU A 15 7.31 19.55 3.15
C LEU A 15 7.11 19.66 4.65
N PHE A 16 5.87 19.49 5.11
CA PHE A 16 5.53 19.51 6.53
C PHE A 16 4.25 18.72 6.79
N ALA A 17 4.01 18.41 8.06
CA ALA A 17 2.80 17.73 8.50
C ALA A 17 2.24 18.37 9.77
N LEU A 18 0.94 18.18 10.00
CA LEU A 18 0.25 18.55 11.23
C LEU A 18 -0.35 17.29 11.87
N SER A 19 -0.12 17.10 13.17
CA SER A 19 -0.72 15.99 13.91
C SER A 19 -2.23 16.15 14.06
N ILE A 20 -2.95 15.05 13.86
CA ILE A 20 -4.36 14.90 14.22
C ILE A 20 -4.39 13.75 15.24
N ALA A 21 -4.65 14.10 16.49
CA ALA A 21 -4.60 13.19 17.62
C ALA A 21 -5.95 13.13 18.31
N ALA A 22 -6.49 11.93 18.50
CA ALA A 22 -7.69 11.68 19.29
C ALA A 22 -7.35 10.60 20.32
N PHE A 23 -7.36 10.93 21.61
CA PHE A 23 -6.91 10.02 22.65
C PHE A 23 -7.86 10.01 23.85
N PRO A 24 -7.94 8.89 24.59
CA PRO A 24 -8.71 8.85 25.82
C PRO A 24 -7.95 9.60 26.93
N GLU A 25 -8.71 10.13 27.89
CA GLU A 25 -8.14 10.97 28.96
C GLU A 25 -7.16 10.21 29.87
N ASP A 26 -7.30 8.89 29.94
CA ASP A 26 -6.51 7.99 30.78
C ASP A 26 -5.25 7.46 30.08
N LEU A 27 -4.99 7.83 28.82
CA LEU A 27 -3.77 7.43 28.13
C LEU A 27 -2.54 8.10 28.78
N SER A 28 -1.52 7.30 29.10
CA SER A 28 -0.36 7.80 29.82
C SER A 28 0.40 8.87 29.03
N ARG A 29 0.94 9.87 29.73
CA ARG A 29 1.76 10.94 29.13
C ARG A 29 2.97 10.39 28.39
N ASP A 30 3.59 9.34 28.91
CA ASP A 30 4.75 8.70 28.28
C ASP A 30 4.37 8.04 26.94
N THR A 31 3.19 7.40 26.87
CA THR A 31 2.67 6.84 25.61
C THR A 31 2.40 7.94 24.59
N LEU A 32 1.78 9.04 25.01
CA LEU A 32 1.53 10.20 24.14
C LEU A 32 2.84 10.79 23.61
N ALA A 33 3.83 10.98 24.48
CA ALA A 33 5.14 11.49 24.10
C ALA A 33 5.81 10.58 23.05
N ALA A 34 5.80 9.26 23.28
CA ALA A 34 6.38 8.29 22.35
C ALA A 34 5.67 8.30 20.97
N ILE A 35 4.35 8.46 20.93
CA ILE A 35 3.60 8.56 19.66
C ILE A 35 4.02 9.83 18.89
N PHE A 36 4.07 10.97 19.56
CA PHE A 36 4.45 12.23 18.92
C PHE A 36 5.92 12.24 18.47
N GLU A 37 6.81 11.66 19.27
CA GLU A 37 8.23 11.51 18.93
C GLU A 37 8.41 10.63 17.69
N GLY A 38 7.80 9.44 17.67
CA GLY A 38 7.86 8.55 16.50
C GLY A 38 7.28 9.19 15.23
N ALA A 39 6.25 10.04 15.36
CA ALA A 39 5.71 10.80 14.25
C ALA A 39 6.66 11.89 13.76
N ALA A 40 7.22 12.68 14.67
CA ALA A 40 8.20 13.72 14.36
C ALA A 40 9.43 13.13 13.67
N ASP A 41 9.92 11.99 14.17
CA ASP A 41 11.05 11.27 13.59
C ASP A 41 10.77 10.79 12.18
N LYS A 42 9.60 10.18 11.95
CA LYS A 42 9.25 9.69 10.62
C LYS A 42 8.99 10.81 9.62
N VAL A 43 8.45 11.96 10.05
CA VAL A 43 8.30 13.15 9.19
C VAL A 43 9.67 13.76 8.86
N ARG A 44 10.58 13.81 9.83
CA ARG A 44 11.95 14.28 9.62
C ARG A 44 12.73 13.37 8.67
N GLU A 45 12.60 12.06 8.85
CA GLU A 45 13.17 11.05 7.94
C GLU A 45 12.68 11.28 6.51
N ALA A 46 11.42 11.67 6.31
CA ALA A 46 10.84 11.99 5.00
C ALA A 46 11.32 13.33 4.40
N GLY A 47 12.15 14.10 5.11
CA GLY A 47 12.62 15.42 4.69
C GLY A 47 11.68 16.57 5.04
N GLY A 48 10.63 16.31 5.83
CA GLY A 48 9.67 17.31 6.27
C GLY A 48 9.85 17.73 7.74
N THR A 49 8.96 18.61 8.21
CA THR A 49 8.88 19.00 9.63
C THR A 49 7.47 18.76 10.18
N LEU A 50 7.36 18.23 11.40
CA LEU A 50 6.09 18.20 12.13
C LEU A 50 5.85 19.59 12.73
N ALA A 51 4.93 20.36 12.14
CA ALA A 51 4.75 21.80 12.39
C ALA A 51 3.69 22.12 13.46
N GLY A 52 3.32 21.14 14.30
CA GLY A 52 2.27 21.24 15.29
C GLY A 52 1.13 20.28 15.01
N GLY A 53 -0.07 20.60 15.49
CA GLY A 53 -1.26 19.76 15.31
C GLY A 53 -2.40 20.13 16.26
N HIS A 54 -3.40 19.26 16.31
CA HIS A 54 -4.53 19.39 17.21
C HIS A 54 -4.82 18.07 17.93
N THR A 55 -5.23 18.16 19.19
CA THR A 55 -5.59 17.00 20.02
C THR A 55 -7.02 17.14 20.51
N ILE A 56 -7.81 16.08 20.31
CA ILE A 56 -9.19 15.96 20.78
C ILE A 56 -9.32 14.76 21.72
N LYS A 57 -10.38 14.76 22.51
CA LYS A 57 -10.73 13.63 23.38
C LYS A 57 -11.57 12.62 22.60
N ASP A 58 -11.24 11.34 22.71
CA ASP A 58 -11.98 10.24 22.12
C ASP A 58 -11.75 8.97 22.94
N ALA A 59 -12.75 8.10 23.07
CA ALA A 59 -12.61 6.85 23.80
C ALA A 59 -11.63 5.87 23.13
N GLU A 60 -11.57 5.89 21.79
CA GLU A 60 -10.66 5.03 21.03
C GLU A 60 -9.49 5.86 20.50
N PRO A 61 -8.23 5.45 20.79
CA PRO A 61 -7.05 6.18 20.34
C PRO A 61 -6.93 6.14 18.81
N LYS A 62 -6.81 7.32 18.19
CA LYS A 62 -6.60 7.52 16.75
C LYS A 62 -5.50 8.56 16.56
N TYR A 63 -4.56 8.27 15.67
CA TYR A 63 -3.48 9.18 15.35
C TYR A 63 -3.20 9.20 13.85
N GLY A 64 -3.06 10.39 13.30
CA GLY A 64 -2.78 10.61 11.89
C GLY A 64 -2.10 11.95 11.65
N LEU A 65 -1.83 12.22 10.38
CA LEU A 65 -1.18 13.46 9.96
C LEU A 65 -1.97 14.07 8.78
N ALA A 66 -2.14 15.39 8.78
CA ALA A 66 -2.38 16.14 7.55
C ALA A 66 -1.02 16.48 6.94
N VAL A 67 -0.74 15.98 5.73
CA VAL A 67 0.59 16.07 5.11
C VAL A 67 0.54 17.00 3.91
N ILE A 68 1.46 17.96 3.87
CA ILE A 68 1.62 18.89 2.77
C ILE A 68 2.90 18.50 2.01
N GLY A 69 2.75 18.29 0.71
CA GLY A 69 3.85 17.96 -0.19
C GLY A 69 3.86 18.85 -1.44
N ALA A 70 4.90 18.68 -2.26
CA ALA A 70 5.01 19.33 -3.56
C ALA A 70 5.57 18.35 -4.60
N ALA A 71 5.10 18.47 -5.84
CA ALA A 71 5.61 17.71 -6.98
C ALA A 71 5.70 18.64 -8.19
N HIS A 72 6.59 18.32 -9.12
CA HIS A 72 6.58 18.99 -10.42
C HIS A 72 5.32 18.54 -11.19
N PRO A 73 4.53 19.44 -11.81
CA PRO A 73 3.28 19.07 -12.47
C PRO A 73 3.41 17.99 -13.54
N GLU A 74 4.55 17.97 -14.26
CA GLU A 74 4.86 16.97 -15.29
C GLU A 74 5.36 15.63 -14.73
N ARG A 75 5.64 15.55 -13.42
CA ARG A 75 6.11 14.35 -12.73
C ARG A 75 5.09 13.82 -11.73
N LEU A 76 3.86 14.34 -11.76
CA LEU A 76 2.76 13.84 -10.94
C LEU A 76 2.34 12.45 -11.43
N PHE A 77 2.37 11.48 -10.53
CA PHE A 77 1.74 10.20 -10.80
C PHE A 77 0.23 10.35 -10.74
N ARG A 78 -0.45 9.66 -11.65
CA ARG A 78 -1.90 9.53 -11.65
C ARG A 78 -2.24 8.05 -11.46
N LYS A 79 -3.44 7.77 -10.98
CA LYS A 79 -3.96 6.39 -10.94
C LYS A 79 -4.21 5.83 -12.35
N GLY A 80 -4.52 6.70 -13.31
CA GLY A 80 -4.77 6.34 -14.71
C GLY A 80 -3.54 6.51 -15.61
N GLY A 81 -3.61 5.96 -16.82
CA GLY A 81 -2.58 6.07 -17.85
C GLY A 81 -1.87 4.76 -18.18
N ALA A 82 -2.21 3.67 -17.47
CA ALA A 82 -1.66 2.34 -17.75
C ALA A 82 -2.14 1.82 -19.11
N GLU A 83 -1.24 1.20 -19.86
CA GLU A 83 -1.47 0.69 -21.21
C GLU A 83 -1.28 -0.84 -21.27
N PRO A 84 -1.99 -1.54 -22.17
CA PRO A 84 -1.75 -2.97 -22.37
C PRO A 84 -0.28 -3.26 -22.68
N GLY A 85 0.29 -4.22 -21.97
CA GLY A 85 1.71 -4.57 -22.03
C GLY A 85 2.53 -4.06 -20.85
N ASP A 86 2.06 -3.05 -20.10
CA ASP A 86 2.76 -2.58 -18.91
C ASP A 86 2.92 -3.68 -17.85
N HIS A 87 4.03 -3.65 -17.13
CA HIS A 87 4.28 -4.49 -15.98
C HIS A 87 3.73 -3.86 -14.70
N LEU A 88 3.17 -4.69 -13.81
CA LEU A 88 2.74 -4.27 -12.49
C LEU A 88 3.84 -4.54 -11.47
N VAL A 89 4.37 -3.48 -10.87
CA VAL A 89 5.44 -3.54 -9.86
C VAL A 89 4.88 -3.17 -8.49
N LEU A 90 5.08 -4.02 -7.49
CA LEU A 90 4.72 -3.78 -6.09
C LEU A 90 5.98 -3.64 -5.24
N THR A 91 6.01 -2.68 -4.29
CA THR A 91 7.24 -2.38 -3.51
C THR A 91 7.21 -2.79 -2.04
N LYS A 92 6.13 -3.43 -1.57
CA LYS A 92 6.07 -4.05 -0.24
C LYS A 92 5.25 -5.34 -0.28
N ARG A 93 5.56 -6.24 0.65
CA ARG A 93 4.79 -7.48 0.84
C ARG A 93 3.38 -7.18 1.36
N LEU A 94 2.44 -8.07 1.08
CA LEU A 94 1.06 -8.05 1.53
C LEU A 94 0.88 -8.83 2.85
N GLY A 95 -0.25 -8.62 3.51
CA GLY A 95 -0.66 -9.39 4.69
C GLY A 95 -0.55 -8.66 6.02
N THR A 96 -0.33 -7.34 6.03
CA THR A 96 -0.25 -6.57 7.29
C THR A 96 -1.57 -6.60 8.07
N GLY A 97 -2.71 -6.54 7.38
CA GLY A 97 -4.03 -6.63 8.01
C GLY A 97 -4.26 -7.99 8.64
N LEU A 98 -3.93 -9.07 7.93
CA LEU A 98 -4.00 -10.45 8.43
C LEU A 98 -3.17 -10.63 9.71
N LEU A 99 -1.92 -10.15 9.72
CA LEU A 99 -1.04 -10.27 10.90
C LEU A 99 -1.52 -9.43 12.09
N VAL A 100 -2.03 -8.22 11.86
CA VAL A 100 -2.58 -7.38 12.94
C VAL A 100 -3.86 -8.01 13.51
N SER A 101 -4.75 -8.53 12.66
CA SER A 101 -5.95 -9.28 13.09
C SER A 101 -5.58 -10.57 13.82
N GLY A 102 -4.63 -11.33 13.29
CA GLY A 102 -4.13 -12.58 13.87
C GLY A 102 -3.53 -12.36 15.25
N ARG A 103 -2.85 -11.23 15.49
CA ARG A 103 -2.30 -10.88 16.81
C ARG A 103 -3.39 -10.76 17.87
N ARG A 104 -4.53 -10.15 17.53
CA ARG A 104 -5.69 -10.02 18.44
C ARG A 104 -6.31 -11.38 18.79
N GLN A 105 -6.11 -12.38 17.94
CA GLN A 105 -6.56 -13.75 18.14
C GLN A 105 -5.49 -14.66 18.78
N GLY A 106 -4.29 -14.15 19.09
CA GLY A 106 -3.18 -14.95 19.62
C GLY A 106 -2.51 -15.87 18.60
N ARG A 107 -2.66 -15.58 17.29
CA ARG A 107 -2.21 -16.45 16.18
C ARG A 107 -1.02 -15.91 15.40
N THR A 108 -0.58 -14.70 15.72
CA THR A 108 0.59 -14.04 15.13
C THR A 108 1.69 -13.97 16.18
N THR A 109 2.88 -14.46 15.85
CA THR A 109 4.04 -14.42 16.75
C THR A 109 4.58 -13.00 16.87
N ASP A 110 5.35 -12.73 17.93
CA ASP A 110 5.98 -11.42 18.11
C ASP A 110 7.00 -11.12 16.99
N ALA A 111 7.69 -12.14 16.46
CA ALA A 111 8.60 -11.99 15.33
C ALA A 111 7.87 -11.59 14.04
N GLN A 112 6.71 -12.21 13.76
CA GLN A 112 5.89 -11.87 12.60
C GLN A 112 5.32 -10.45 12.71
N LEU A 113 4.82 -10.08 13.90
CA LEU A 113 4.35 -8.72 14.14
C LEU A 113 5.47 -7.69 14.02
N ALA A 114 6.65 -7.98 14.55
CA ALA A 114 7.81 -7.10 14.43
C ALA A 114 8.23 -6.91 12.96
N ALA A 115 8.24 -7.97 12.16
CA ALA A 115 8.53 -7.90 10.73
C ALA A 115 7.49 -7.05 9.97
N ALA A 116 6.20 -7.22 10.27
CA ALA A 116 5.14 -6.39 9.71
C ALA A 116 5.32 -4.92 10.11
N THR A 117 5.54 -4.63 11.39
CA THR A 117 5.79 -3.27 11.89
C THR A 117 7.01 -2.64 11.22
N ALA A 118 8.12 -3.37 11.10
CA ALA A 118 9.31 -2.89 10.41
C ALA A 118 8.96 -2.43 8.98
N GLN A 119 8.28 -3.27 8.20
CA GLN A 119 7.83 -2.92 6.85
C GLN A 119 6.86 -1.71 6.84
N MET A 120 5.90 -1.66 7.76
CA MET A 120 4.93 -0.55 7.86
C MET A 120 5.61 0.78 8.19
N THR A 121 6.77 0.77 8.85
CA THR A 121 7.52 1.99 9.18
C THR A 121 8.42 2.50 8.06
N VAL A 122 8.68 1.70 7.01
CA VAL A 122 9.47 2.12 5.84
C VAL A 122 8.69 3.14 5.00
N LEU A 123 9.34 4.24 4.60
CA LEU A 123 8.76 5.25 3.71
C LEU A 123 8.74 4.76 2.25
N ASN A 124 7.72 5.16 1.49
CA ASN A 124 7.65 4.90 0.04
C ASN A 124 8.47 5.90 -0.79
N ARG A 125 9.28 6.76 -0.15
CA ARG A 125 10.06 7.83 -0.81
C ARG A 125 10.95 7.29 -1.91
N ASP A 126 11.81 6.34 -1.59
CA ASP A 126 12.86 5.92 -2.51
C ASP A 126 12.27 5.19 -3.73
N ALA A 127 11.18 4.43 -3.53
CA ALA A 127 10.38 3.87 -4.62
C ALA A 127 9.78 4.95 -5.52
N ALA A 128 9.15 5.97 -4.92
CA ALA A 128 8.55 7.07 -5.68
C ALA A 128 9.58 7.87 -6.48
N GLU A 129 10.75 8.12 -5.91
CA GLU A 129 11.84 8.83 -6.61
C GLU A 129 12.35 8.03 -7.81
N VAL A 130 12.55 6.72 -7.67
CA VAL A 130 12.93 5.84 -8.80
C VAL A 130 11.86 5.86 -9.89
N PHE A 131 10.58 5.74 -9.52
CA PHE A 131 9.49 5.81 -10.48
C PHE A 131 9.43 7.17 -11.20
N ALA A 132 9.75 8.26 -10.51
CA ALA A 132 9.76 9.60 -11.11
C ALA A 132 10.95 9.81 -12.04
N GLU A 133 12.11 9.21 -11.73
CA GLU A 133 13.34 9.30 -12.53
C GLU A 133 13.23 8.55 -13.85
N HIS A 134 12.62 7.37 -13.84
CA HIS A 134 12.57 6.49 -15.02
C HIS A 134 11.26 6.58 -15.82
N GLY A 135 10.22 7.19 -15.24
CA GLY A 135 8.94 7.39 -15.88
C GLY A 135 8.08 6.12 -15.87
N ILE A 136 6.97 6.19 -15.13
CA ILE A 136 5.94 5.15 -15.09
C ILE A 136 4.64 5.68 -15.71
N ARG A 137 3.69 4.79 -16.04
CA ARG A 137 2.37 5.20 -16.56
C ARG A 137 1.43 5.73 -15.48
N GLY A 138 1.50 5.12 -14.30
CA GLY A 138 0.65 5.48 -13.16
C GLY A 138 1.00 4.68 -11.92
N ALA A 139 0.63 5.20 -10.77
CA ALA A 139 0.84 4.54 -9.48
C ALA A 139 -0.25 4.87 -8.46
N THR A 140 -0.32 4.03 -7.44
CA THR A 140 -1.05 4.26 -6.19
C THR A 140 -0.29 3.56 -5.06
N ASP A 141 -0.55 3.91 -3.82
CA ASP A 141 -0.16 3.06 -2.70
C ASP A 141 -1.25 2.04 -2.36
N VAL A 142 -0.82 0.85 -1.91
CA VAL A 142 -1.73 -0.23 -1.51
C VAL A 142 -2.00 -0.10 -0.03
N THR A 143 -3.22 0.32 0.31
CA THR A 143 -3.66 0.57 1.69
C THR A 143 -4.97 -0.15 2.03
N GLY A 144 -5.99 0.56 2.54
CA GLY A 144 -7.20 -0.03 3.14
C GLY A 144 -8.08 -0.86 2.19
N PHE A 145 -8.01 -0.64 0.88
CA PHE A 145 -8.79 -1.42 -0.09
C PHE A 145 -8.10 -2.71 -0.55
N GLY A 146 -6.89 -2.99 -0.05
CA GLY A 146 -6.08 -4.12 -0.48
C GLY A 146 -5.57 -3.98 -1.92
N LEU A 147 -4.81 -4.99 -2.38
CA LEU A 147 -4.20 -4.97 -3.71
C LEU A 147 -5.26 -4.87 -4.81
N LEU A 148 -6.30 -5.71 -4.73
CA LEU A 148 -7.33 -5.77 -5.78
C LEU A 148 -8.18 -4.50 -5.82
N GLY A 149 -8.47 -3.88 -4.68
CA GLY A 149 -9.25 -2.64 -4.64
C GLY A 149 -8.50 -1.47 -5.27
N HIS A 150 -7.25 -1.26 -4.88
CA HIS A 150 -6.39 -0.22 -5.45
C HIS A 150 -6.04 -0.50 -6.92
N GLY A 151 -5.79 -1.77 -7.27
CA GLY A 151 -5.60 -2.20 -8.65
C GLY A 151 -6.84 -1.93 -9.52
N LEU A 152 -8.05 -2.14 -8.98
CA LEU A 152 -9.29 -1.85 -9.70
C LEU A 152 -9.49 -0.36 -9.95
N GLU A 153 -9.13 0.51 -8.99
CA GLU A 153 -9.15 1.95 -9.22
C GLU A 153 -8.21 2.37 -10.35
N MET A 154 -6.99 1.82 -10.39
CA MET A 154 -6.04 2.08 -11.47
C MET A 154 -6.52 1.54 -12.83
N ALA A 155 -7.08 0.33 -12.84
CA ALA A 155 -7.64 -0.30 -14.04
C ALA A 155 -8.79 0.54 -14.61
N ARG A 156 -9.74 0.98 -13.75
CA ARG A 156 -10.85 1.87 -14.14
C ARG A 156 -10.35 3.21 -14.68
N ALA A 157 -9.40 3.84 -13.98
CA ALA A 157 -8.83 5.12 -14.40
C ALA A 157 -8.04 5.04 -15.72
N SER A 158 -7.62 3.82 -16.11
CA SER A 158 -6.87 3.57 -17.33
C SER A 158 -7.72 2.94 -18.44
N SER A 159 -8.98 2.57 -18.18
CA SER A 159 -9.82 1.79 -19.10
C SER A 159 -9.16 0.48 -19.56
N THR A 160 -8.40 -0.18 -18.68
CA THR A 160 -7.66 -1.42 -18.94
C THR A 160 -7.99 -2.51 -17.92
N ARG A 161 -7.40 -3.69 -18.08
CA ARG A 161 -7.52 -4.81 -17.15
C ARG A 161 -6.19 -5.08 -16.48
N PHE A 162 -6.17 -5.15 -15.16
CA PHE A 162 -4.96 -5.45 -14.40
C PHE A 162 -4.95 -6.94 -14.05
N VAL A 163 -3.99 -7.69 -14.58
CA VAL A 163 -3.86 -9.14 -14.37
C VAL A 163 -2.75 -9.40 -13.38
N PHE A 164 -3.13 -9.76 -12.16
CA PHE A 164 -2.21 -10.17 -11.10
C PHE A 164 -1.94 -11.66 -11.19
N ASP A 165 -0.66 -12.03 -11.18
CA ASP A 165 -0.22 -13.41 -11.04
C ASP A 165 -0.24 -13.77 -9.54
N SER A 166 -1.18 -14.64 -9.17
CA SER A 166 -1.39 -15.06 -7.78
C SER A 166 -0.17 -15.75 -7.19
N GLY A 167 0.63 -16.47 -7.99
CA GLY A 167 1.86 -17.12 -7.56
C GLY A 167 3.01 -16.15 -7.29
N SER A 168 2.96 -14.95 -7.88
CA SER A 168 3.97 -13.91 -7.73
C SER A 168 3.64 -12.90 -6.63
N LEU A 169 2.50 -13.02 -5.94
CA LEU A 169 2.11 -12.10 -4.88
C LEU A 169 3.01 -12.26 -3.64
N PRO A 170 3.74 -11.21 -3.23
CA PRO A 170 4.64 -11.31 -2.09
C PRO A 170 3.86 -11.25 -0.77
N ALA A 171 3.88 -12.33 0.00
CA ALA A 171 3.29 -12.36 1.35
C ALA A 171 4.35 -12.08 2.43
N LEU A 172 3.92 -11.44 3.53
CA LEU A 172 4.64 -11.49 4.81
C LEU A 172 4.56 -12.90 5.41
N ASP A 173 5.60 -13.27 6.16
CA ASP A 173 5.64 -14.56 6.85
C ASP A 173 4.41 -14.72 7.77
N GLY A 174 3.80 -15.92 7.74
CA GLY A 174 2.57 -16.24 8.47
C GLY A 174 1.27 -15.67 7.89
N ALA A 175 1.29 -14.72 6.95
CA ALA A 175 0.06 -14.11 6.42
C ALA A 175 -0.83 -15.14 5.70
N LEU A 176 -0.25 -15.97 4.84
CA LEU A 176 -0.99 -17.01 4.12
C LEU A 176 -1.57 -18.08 5.06
N ASP A 177 -0.86 -18.44 6.13
CA ASP A 177 -1.35 -19.41 7.10
C ASP A 177 -2.56 -18.87 7.88
N LEU A 178 -2.54 -17.58 8.23
CA LEU A 178 -3.69 -16.91 8.84
C LEU A 178 -4.87 -16.87 7.87
N ALA A 179 -4.63 -16.57 6.59
CA ALA A 179 -5.66 -16.60 5.56
C ALA A 179 -6.28 -18.00 5.39
N ARG A 180 -5.45 -19.05 5.27
CA ARG A 180 -5.91 -20.45 5.18
C ARG A 180 -6.78 -20.86 6.35
N ALA A 181 -6.45 -20.35 7.52
CA ALA A 181 -7.15 -20.68 8.74
C ALA A 181 -8.17 -19.59 9.13
N GLY A 182 -8.71 -18.88 8.13
CA GLY A 182 -9.93 -18.09 8.20
C GLY A 182 -9.83 -16.75 8.95
N VAL A 183 -8.62 -16.22 9.17
CA VAL A 183 -8.47 -14.89 9.75
C VAL A 183 -8.91 -13.85 8.73
N GLU A 184 -9.86 -13.01 9.12
CA GLU A 184 -10.29 -11.86 8.33
C GLU A 184 -10.13 -10.55 9.11
N THR A 185 -9.97 -9.46 8.39
CA THR A 185 -10.02 -8.10 8.93
C THR A 185 -11.45 -7.57 8.85
N GLY A 186 -11.78 -6.57 9.68
CA GLY A 186 -13.10 -5.93 9.62
C GLY A 186 -13.44 -5.30 8.26
N GLY A 187 -12.41 -4.95 7.46
CA GLY A 187 -12.57 -4.38 6.11
C GLY A 187 -12.71 -5.42 4.99
N ALA A 188 -12.42 -6.70 5.25
CA ALA A 188 -12.33 -7.72 4.20
C ALA A 188 -13.65 -7.89 3.42
N ALA A 189 -14.79 -7.90 4.11
CA ALA A 189 -16.10 -8.00 3.47
C ALA A 189 -16.43 -6.79 2.58
N HIS A 190 -16.06 -5.58 3.01
CA HIS A 190 -16.22 -4.37 2.22
C HIS A 190 -15.35 -4.41 0.96
N ASN A 191 -14.06 -4.76 1.12
CA ASN A 191 -13.11 -4.86 0.00
C ASN A 191 -13.57 -5.90 -1.03
N ARG A 192 -14.05 -7.07 -0.59
CA ARG A 192 -14.62 -8.08 -1.50
C ARG A 192 -15.80 -7.51 -2.28
N ARG A 193 -16.79 -6.94 -1.59
CA ARG A 193 -17.99 -6.39 -2.23
C ARG A 193 -17.67 -5.29 -3.24
N PHE A 194 -16.65 -4.48 -2.98
CA PHE A 194 -16.21 -3.42 -3.88
C PHE A 194 -15.62 -3.95 -5.20
N VAL A 195 -14.87 -5.06 -5.13
CA VAL A 195 -14.11 -5.59 -6.29
C VAL A 195 -14.88 -6.68 -7.04
N GLU A 196 -15.70 -7.49 -6.37
CA GLU A 196 -16.40 -8.66 -6.96
C GLU A 196 -17.06 -8.39 -8.32
N PRO A 197 -17.73 -7.24 -8.58
CA PRO A 197 -18.36 -6.98 -9.87
C PRO A 197 -17.42 -6.96 -11.09
N GLU A 198 -16.15 -6.61 -10.89
CA GLU A 198 -15.13 -6.51 -11.94
C GLU A 198 -13.91 -7.42 -11.68
N LEU A 199 -14.07 -8.38 -10.76
CA LEU A 199 -13.06 -9.39 -10.48
C LEU A 199 -13.28 -10.63 -11.35
N THR A 200 -12.26 -11.00 -12.11
CA THR A 200 -12.16 -12.36 -12.66
C THR A 200 -11.15 -13.17 -11.86
N ARG A 201 -11.52 -14.39 -11.48
CA ARG A 201 -10.60 -15.34 -10.84
C ARG A 201 -10.31 -16.49 -11.79
N ALA A 202 -9.04 -16.82 -11.99
CA ALA A 202 -8.69 -18.03 -12.71
C ALA A 202 -9.05 -19.27 -11.89
N MET A 203 -9.33 -20.37 -12.59
CA MET A 203 -9.56 -21.66 -11.96
C MET A 203 -8.29 -22.12 -11.23
N GLY A 204 -8.44 -22.54 -9.97
CA GLY A 204 -7.31 -23.07 -9.18
C GLY A 204 -6.61 -22.06 -8.28
N VAL A 205 -6.95 -20.77 -8.35
CA VAL A 205 -6.45 -19.78 -7.39
C VAL A 205 -6.97 -20.09 -5.98
N GLY A 206 -6.05 -20.31 -5.04
CA GLY A 206 -6.37 -20.65 -3.65
C GLY A 206 -7.12 -19.54 -2.91
N ALA A 207 -8.03 -19.92 -2.01
CA ALA A 207 -8.80 -18.97 -1.20
C ALA A 207 -7.91 -18.09 -0.29
N ASP A 208 -6.74 -18.59 0.10
CA ASP A 208 -5.72 -17.88 0.86
C ASP A 208 -5.08 -16.73 0.05
N LEU A 209 -4.81 -16.97 -1.24
CA LEU A 209 -4.31 -15.93 -2.15
C LEU A 209 -5.38 -14.87 -2.46
N VAL A 210 -6.63 -15.29 -2.62
CA VAL A 210 -7.77 -14.36 -2.75
C VAL A 210 -7.88 -13.48 -1.50
N ALA A 211 -7.83 -14.09 -0.32
CA ALA A 211 -7.89 -13.36 0.96
C ALA A 211 -6.69 -12.40 1.11
N LEU A 212 -5.47 -12.82 0.77
CA LEU A 212 -4.29 -11.96 0.78
C LEU A 212 -4.44 -10.75 -0.15
N ALA A 213 -4.98 -10.95 -1.35
CA ALA A 213 -5.14 -9.89 -2.34
C ALA A 213 -6.24 -8.86 -1.96
N HIS A 214 -7.21 -9.26 -1.12
CA HIS A 214 -8.22 -8.38 -0.53
C HIS A 214 -7.82 -7.77 0.82
N ASP A 215 -6.75 -8.27 1.45
CA ASP A 215 -6.36 -7.85 2.80
C ASP A 215 -6.04 -6.35 2.82
N PRO A 216 -6.70 -5.54 3.69
CA PRO A 216 -6.34 -4.15 3.89
C PRO A 216 -4.90 -4.05 4.38
N GLN A 217 -4.10 -3.23 3.69
CA GLN A 217 -2.72 -2.99 4.08
C GLN A 217 -2.63 -1.70 4.91
N THR A 218 -1.93 -1.74 6.03
CA THR A 218 -1.52 -0.52 6.74
C THR A 218 -0.14 -0.13 6.21
N SER A 219 0.00 1.11 5.69
CA SER A 219 1.26 1.63 5.17
C SER A 219 1.96 0.69 4.16
N GLY A 220 1.18 0.13 3.24
CA GLY A 220 1.68 -0.76 2.20
C GLY A 220 2.57 -0.06 1.17
N GLY A 221 2.98 -0.82 0.16
CA GLY A 221 3.92 -0.37 -0.87
C GLY A 221 3.21 0.42 -1.96
N LEU A 222 3.99 0.89 -2.92
CA LEU A 222 3.48 1.43 -4.17
C LEU A 222 3.19 0.28 -5.13
N LEU A 223 2.06 0.39 -5.84
CA LEU A 223 1.75 -0.37 -7.04
C LEU A 223 1.90 0.57 -8.24
N ALA A 224 2.76 0.22 -9.19
CA ALA A 224 3.03 1.01 -10.38
C ALA A 224 2.82 0.21 -11.67
N ALA A 225 2.27 0.86 -12.70
CA ALA A 225 2.26 0.37 -14.08
C ALA A 225 3.49 0.92 -14.81
N VAL A 226 4.39 0.01 -15.22
CA VAL A 226 5.71 0.33 -15.78
C VAL A 226 5.76 -0.13 -17.25
N PRO A 227 6.05 0.76 -18.21
CA PRO A 227 6.23 0.38 -19.60
C PRO A 227 7.33 -0.67 -19.78
N PRO A 228 7.18 -1.65 -20.69
CA PRO A 228 8.19 -2.68 -20.93
C PRO A 228 9.59 -2.12 -21.20
N GLU A 229 9.69 -1.05 -21.97
CA GLU A 229 10.95 -0.40 -22.33
C GLU A 229 11.61 0.37 -21.17
N ARG A 230 10.90 0.57 -20.05
CA ARG A 230 11.40 1.23 -18.84
C ARG A 230 11.67 0.26 -17.70
N LEU A 231 11.22 -0.98 -17.82
CA LEU A 231 11.25 -1.93 -16.71
C LEU A 231 12.66 -2.17 -16.17
N ASP A 232 13.64 -2.44 -17.04
CA ASP A 232 15.02 -2.71 -16.64
C ASP A 232 15.64 -1.53 -15.88
N ALA A 233 15.36 -0.30 -16.32
CA ALA A 233 15.85 0.91 -15.67
C ALA A 233 15.21 1.12 -14.29
N VAL A 234 13.89 0.90 -14.18
CA VAL A 234 13.17 0.96 -12.91
C VAL A 234 13.71 -0.08 -11.93
N VAL A 235 13.87 -1.33 -12.37
CA VAL A 235 14.41 -2.42 -11.55
C VAL A 235 15.82 -2.08 -11.06
N ALA A 236 16.71 -1.66 -11.95
CA ALA A 236 18.06 -1.27 -11.58
C ALA A 236 18.08 -0.11 -10.56
N GLY A 237 17.17 0.86 -10.71
CA GLY A 237 17.01 1.96 -9.77
C GLY A 237 16.51 1.52 -8.38
N LEU A 238 15.55 0.59 -8.33
CA LEU A 238 15.05 0.02 -7.08
C LEU A 238 16.15 -0.77 -6.36
N GLU A 239 16.91 -1.60 -7.10
CA GLU A 239 18.04 -2.36 -6.57
C GLU A 239 19.15 -1.46 -6.03
N ALA A 240 19.51 -0.40 -6.78
CA ALA A 240 20.54 0.55 -6.38
C ALA A 240 20.20 1.29 -5.07
N ARG A 241 18.91 1.42 -4.75
CA ARG A 241 18.41 2.02 -3.51
C ARG A 241 18.00 0.99 -2.45
N ALA A 242 18.27 -0.29 -2.70
CA ALA A 242 17.86 -1.41 -1.83
C ALA A 242 16.35 -1.43 -1.52
N VAL A 243 15.52 -0.99 -2.47
CA VAL A 243 14.07 -1.03 -2.37
C VAL A 243 13.59 -2.41 -2.82
N PRO A 244 12.92 -3.21 -1.96
CA PRO A 244 12.32 -4.46 -2.37
C PRO A 244 11.24 -4.25 -3.43
N TYR A 245 11.15 -5.15 -4.40
CA TYR A 245 10.12 -5.08 -5.43
C TYR A 245 9.71 -6.48 -5.91
N TRP A 246 8.51 -6.54 -6.47
CA TRP A 246 7.94 -7.76 -7.05
C TRP A 246 7.20 -7.41 -8.33
N LEU A 247 7.44 -8.18 -9.38
CA LEU A 247 6.61 -8.17 -10.58
C LEU A 247 5.37 -9.01 -10.28
N VAL A 248 4.25 -8.34 -10.03
CA VAL A 248 3.02 -9.00 -9.56
C VAL A 248 2.01 -9.24 -10.66
N GLY A 249 2.30 -8.83 -11.90
CA GLY A 249 1.36 -8.96 -12.99
C GLY A 249 1.67 -8.07 -14.19
N ARG A 250 0.65 -7.90 -15.04
CA ARG A 250 0.69 -7.08 -16.25
C ARG A 250 -0.65 -6.40 -16.50
N VAL A 251 -0.63 -5.39 -17.35
CA VAL A 251 -1.82 -4.72 -17.85
C VAL A 251 -2.22 -5.32 -19.19
N GLU A 252 -3.51 -5.60 -19.35
CA GLU A 252 -4.11 -6.12 -20.57
C GLU A 252 -5.21 -5.18 -21.07
N THR A 253 -5.61 -5.36 -22.33
CA THR A 253 -6.79 -4.70 -22.88
C THR A 253 -8.02 -5.04 -22.03
N ALA A 254 -8.91 -4.05 -21.85
CA ALA A 254 -10.20 -4.27 -21.23
C ALA A 254 -10.97 -5.41 -21.91
N SER A 255 -11.75 -6.17 -21.14
CA SER A 255 -12.65 -7.18 -21.71
C SER A 255 -13.88 -6.51 -22.34
N SER A 256 -14.74 -7.31 -22.97
CA SER A 256 -16.07 -6.83 -23.42
C SER A 256 -16.94 -6.28 -22.29
N SER A 257 -16.65 -6.66 -21.04
CA SER A 257 -17.33 -6.14 -19.83
C SER A 257 -16.66 -4.90 -19.24
N GLY A 258 -15.59 -4.39 -19.84
CA GLY A 258 -14.89 -3.17 -19.44
C GLY A 258 -13.58 -3.39 -18.67
N ALA A 259 -13.18 -2.35 -17.94
CA ALA A 259 -12.02 -2.38 -17.05
C ALA A 259 -12.26 -3.34 -15.88
N GLY A 260 -11.18 -3.85 -15.28
CA GLY A 260 -11.30 -4.75 -14.14
C GLY A 260 -9.98 -5.33 -13.67
N VAL A 261 -10.07 -6.24 -12.71
CA VAL A 261 -8.91 -6.95 -12.16
C VAL A 261 -9.06 -8.44 -12.35
N VAL A 262 -7.92 -9.10 -12.55
CA VAL A 262 -7.82 -10.56 -12.61
C VAL A 262 -6.85 -11.01 -11.55
N LEU A 263 -7.23 -12.05 -10.84
CA LEU A 263 -6.30 -12.86 -10.08
C LEU A 263 -6.14 -14.19 -10.83
N ALA A 264 -4.97 -14.37 -11.45
CA ALA A 264 -4.64 -15.48 -12.34
C ALA A 264 -3.73 -16.51 -11.66
#